data_AF-A0A4Q0Q884-F1
#
_entry.id   AF-A0A4Q0Q884-F1
#
_cell.length_a   1.000
_cell.length_b   1.000
_cell.length_c   1.000
_cell.angle_alpha   90.00
_cell.angle_beta   90.00
_cell.angle_gamma   90.00
#
_symmetry.space_group_name_H-M   'P 1'
#
loop_
_entity.id
_entity.type
_entity.pdbx_description
1 polymer ?
#
loop_
_entity_poly.entity_id
_entity_poly.type
_entity_poly.pdbx_seq_one_letter_code
_entity_poly.pdbx_strand_id
1 'polypeptide(L)' 'MQQRLDANALAMRLRRETLEHPFGTMKARMGATHFLTKTLPKVAAEMALSVLAYNLTRAMTGSGR' A
#
# COMPACT_ATOMS: atom_id res chain seq x y z
N MET A 1 0.70 -5.68 -19.61
CA MET A 1 0.58 -6.17 -18.21
C MET A 1 0.33 -7.67 -18.20
N GLN A 2 -0.75 -8.13 -18.86
CA GLN A 2 -1.18 -9.54 -18.88
C GLN A 2 -0.09 -10.51 -19.38
N GLN A 3 0.54 -10.22 -20.52
CA GLN A 3 1.64 -11.04 -21.08
C GLN A 3 2.83 -11.27 -20.12
N ARG A 4 3.11 -10.33 -19.19
CA ARG A 4 4.18 -10.48 -18.19
C ARG A 4 3.77 -11.35 -17.00
N LEU A 5 2.48 -11.42 -16.71
CA LEU A 5 1.91 -12.27 -15.67
C LEU A 5 1.74 -13.70 -16.19
N ASP A 6 1.34 -13.85 -17.45
CA ASP A 6 1.20 -15.17 -18.10
C ASP A 6 2.56 -15.88 -18.24
N ALA A 7 3.64 -15.13 -18.47
CA ALA A 7 5.01 -15.65 -18.54
C ALA A 7 5.61 -16.07 -17.18
N ASN A 8 5.03 -15.64 -16.06
CA ASN A 8 5.48 -16.02 -14.72
C ASN A 8 4.28 -16.10 -13.76
N ALA A 9 3.63 -17.26 -13.73
CA ALA A 9 2.44 -17.52 -12.94
C ALA A 9 2.63 -17.25 -11.42
N LEU A 10 3.85 -17.32 -10.90
CA LEU A 10 4.18 -17.03 -9.50
C LEU A 10 4.26 -15.52 -9.19
N ALA A 11 4.36 -14.66 -10.21
CA ALA A 11 4.54 -13.22 -10.02
C ALA A 11 3.37 -12.56 -9.26
N MET A 12 2.13 -13.02 -9.48
CA MET A 12 0.97 -12.52 -8.72
C MET A 12 1.01 -12.95 -7.25
N ARG A 13 1.44 -14.18 -6.99
CA ARG A 13 1.57 -14.72 -5.63
C ARG A 13 2.64 -13.97 -4.85
N LEU A 14 3.83 -13.80 -5.44
CA LEU A 14 4.92 -13.04 -4.83
C LEU A 14 4.52 -11.59 -4.56
N ARG A 15 3.81 -10.94 -5.50
CA ARG A 15 3.28 -9.59 -5.30
C ARG A 15 2.32 -9.53 -4.12
N ARG A 16 1.40 -10.49 -4.02
CA ARG A 16 0.46 -10.57 -2.91
C ARG A 16 1.21 -10.73 -1.59
N GLU A 17 2.11 -11.70 -1.49
CA GLU A 17 2.90 -11.98 -0.28
C GLU A 17 3.76 -10.77 0.13
N THR A 18 4.36 -10.07 -0.83
CA THR A 18 5.21 -8.89 -0.58
C THR A 18 4.42 -7.66 -0.17
N LEU A 19 3.21 -7.47 -0.73
CA LEU A 19 2.40 -6.27 -0.52
C LEU A 19 1.42 -6.40 0.65
N GLU A 20 1.00 -7.62 1.01
CA GLU A 20 0.07 -7.86 2.12
C GLU A 20 0.55 -7.22 3.43
N HIS A 21 1.83 -7.36 3.74
CA HIS A 21 2.40 -6.81 4.96
C HIS A 21 2.38 -5.25 4.99
N PRO A 22 2.89 -4.53 3.96
CA PRO A 22 2.71 -3.08 3.83
C PRO A 22 1.27 -2.60 3.96
N PHE A 23 0.32 -3.27 3.30
CA PHE A 23 -1.09 -2.91 3.39
C PHE A 23 -1.66 -3.14 4.79
N GLY A 24 -1.23 -4.21 5.47
CA GLY A 24 -1.59 -4.47 6.87
C GLY A 24 -1.10 -3.38 7.81
N THR A 25 0.17 -2.98 7.70
CA THR A 25 0.75 -1.88 8.52
C THR A 25 0.04 -0.56 8.26
N MET A 26 -0.22 -0.24 6.99
CA MET A 26 -0.89 1.01 6.61
C MET A 26 -2.31 1.06 7.17
N LYS A 27 -3.08 -0.02 7.04
CA LYS A 27 -4.43 -0.13 7.62
C LYS A 27 -4.43 -0.05 9.15
N ALA A 28 -3.49 -0.73 9.81
CA ALA A 28 -3.35 -0.65 11.26
C ALA A 28 -3.08 0.79 11.73
N ARG A 29 -2.26 1.54 10.99
CA ARG A 29 -1.97 2.97 11.26
C ARG A 29 -3.12 3.91 10.94
N MET A 30 -3.90 3.63 9.89
CA MET A 30 -5.11 4.40 9.57
C MET A 30 -6.20 4.26 10.65
N GLY A 31 -6.09 3.26 11.52
CA GLY A 31 -7.06 2.96 12.57
C GLY A 31 -8.26 2.17 12.03
N ALA A 32 -9.10 1.66 12.93
CA ALA A 32 -10.35 0.97 12.57
C ALA A 32 -11.46 1.95 12.10
N THR A 33 -11.11 3.23 11.89
CA THR A 33 -12.05 4.31 11.56
C THR A 33 -12.27 4.43 10.07
N HIS A 34 -13.47 4.87 9.69
CA HIS A 34 -13.83 5.19 8.31
C HIS A 34 -13.02 6.39 7.80
N PHE A 35 -12.85 6.51 6.48
CA PHE A 35 -12.30 7.71 5.83
C PHE A 35 -12.98 8.98 6.38
N LEU A 36 -12.17 10.01 6.59
CA LEU A 36 -12.62 11.26 7.21
C LEU A 36 -13.50 12.05 6.22
N THR A 37 -13.18 11.96 4.94
CA THR A 37 -13.92 12.61 3.86
C THR A 37 -15.00 11.70 3.27
N LYS A 38 -15.95 12.38 2.64
CA LYS A 38 -17.02 11.76 1.84
C LYS A 38 -16.77 12.13 0.38
N THR A 39 -17.13 11.24 -0.55
CA THR A 39 -16.88 11.26 -2.02
C THR A 39 -15.56 10.61 -2.46
N LEU A 40 -15.62 9.91 -3.61
CA LEU A 40 -14.49 9.15 -4.17
C LEU A 40 -13.21 9.97 -4.39
N PRO A 41 -13.24 11.20 -4.95
CA PRO A 41 -12.01 11.96 -5.18
C PRO A 41 -11.28 12.32 -3.87
N LYS A 42 -12.03 12.65 -2.81
CA LYS A 42 -11.46 13.01 -1.51
C LYS A 42 -10.90 11.79 -0.76
N VAL A 43 -11.64 10.67 -0.81
CA VAL A 43 -11.18 9.38 -0.27
C VAL A 43 -9.91 8.90 -0.98
N ALA A 44 -9.81 9.08 -2.29
CA ALA A 44 -8.61 8.76 -3.05
C ALA A 44 -7.40 9.58 -2.59
N ALA A 45 -7.59 10.87 -2.30
CA ALA A 45 -6.53 11.72 -1.76
C ALA A 45 -6.08 11.28 -0.36
N GLU A 46 -7.02 10.92 0.53
CA GLU A 46 -6.68 10.36 1.85
C GLU A 46 -5.89 9.05 1.76
N MET A 47 -6.29 8.18 0.85
CA MET A 47 -5.58 6.93 0.61
C MET A 47 -4.16 7.21 0.07
N ALA A 48 -4.02 8.14 -0.86
CA ALA A 48 -2.72 8.53 -1.41
C ALA A 48 -1.78 9.11 -0.33
N LEU A 49 -2.31 9.93 0.57
CA LEU A 49 -1.53 10.48 1.69
C LEU A 49 -1.10 9.38 2.68
N SER A 50 -1.97 8.42 2.95
CA SER A 50 -1.66 7.26 3.80
C SER A 50 -0.52 6.41 3.22
N VAL A 51 -0.55 6.17 1.89
CA VAL A 51 0.53 5.49 1.16
C VAL A 51 1.82 6.29 1.22
N LEU A 52 1.75 7.61 1.02
CA LEU A 52 2.92 8.49 1.06
C LEU A 52 3.58 8.47 2.44
N ALA A 53 2.80 8.58 3.52
CA ALA A 53 3.30 8.52 4.89
C ALA A 53 3.99 7.17 5.21
N TYR A 54 3.42 6.06 4.73
CA TYR A 54 4.06 4.75 4.85
C TYR A 54 5.40 4.69 4.11
N ASN A 55 5.45 5.17 2.87
CA ASN A 55 6.66 5.17 2.06
C ASN A 55 7.77 6.02 2.70
N LEU A 56 7.44 7.19 3.24
CA LEU A 56 8.39 8.05 3.95
C LEU A 56 8.93 7.38 5.21
N THR A 57 8.04 6.78 6.02
CA THR A 57 8.46 6.01 7.21
C THR A 57 9.43 4.89 6.82
N ARG A 58 9.09 4.12 5.78
CA ARG A 58 9.92 3.02 5.28
C ARG A 58 11.28 3.51 4.77
N ALA A 59 11.32 4.62 4.04
CA ALA A 59 12.58 5.20 3.54
C ALA A 59 13.47 5.66 4.69
N MET A 60 12.91 6.36 5.67
CA MET A 60 13.66 6.84 6.84
C MET A 60 14.20 5.68 7.70
N THR A 61 13.39 4.64 7.94
CA THR A 61 13.83 3.46 8.71
C THR A 61 14.80 2.58 7.90
N GLY A 62 14.65 2.51 6.58
CA GLY A 62 15.49 1.70 5.70
C GLY A 62 16.83 2.32 5.34
N SER A 63 16.95 3.65 5.36
CA SER A 63 18.17 4.39 5.00
C SER A 63 19.20 4.49 6.13
N GLY A 64 18.92 3.92 7.30
CA GLY A 64 19.82 3.87 8.47
C GLY A 64 20.57 2.54 8.64
N ARG A 65 20.66 1.72 7.59
CA ARG A 65 21.52 0.53 7.53
C ARG A 65 22.60 0.72 6.48
#